data_AF-A0A966XUY8-F1
#
_entry.id   AF-A0A966XUY8-F1
#
_cell.length_a   1.000
_cell.length_b   1.000
_cell.length_c   1.000
_cell.angle_alpha   90.00
_cell.angle_beta   90.00
_cell.angle_gamma   90.00
#
_symmetry.space_group_name_H-M   'P 1'
#
loop_
_entity.id
_entity.type
_entity.pdbx_description
1 polymer ?
#
loop_
_entity_poly.entity_id
_entity_poly.type
_entity_poly.pdbx_seq_one_letter_code
_entity_poly.pdbx_strand_id
1 'polypeptide(L)'
;MDFLTIALSVIVSVLLILVCMMMYFSHVQQIAQLNSARLHRPHAEAAHHNSPDMVRRQRAQSFDQMLLLEADLTQHGRQTLTAEEIQAIDTARTTIIGCVDELKMGGDWMGVPFDLEWVELLERLPILKRLYLLAELAAMEADAAGIPQAAAKAVSPAPENPKAIGVERNHA
;
A
#
# COMPACT_ATOMS: atom_id res chain seq x y z
N MET A 1 14.76 -40.94 -41.93
CA MET A 1 14.34 -39.56 -42.32
C MET A 1 14.55 -38.57 -41.17
N ASP A 2 15.32 -38.99 -40.16
CA ASP A 2 15.29 -38.38 -38.82
C ASP A 2 16.36 -37.30 -38.65
N PHE A 3 17.51 -37.43 -39.30
CA PHE A 3 18.54 -36.39 -39.27
C PHE A 3 18.10 -35.08 -39.94
N LEU A 4 17.37 -35.17 -41.05
CA LEU A 4 16.89 -33.98 -41.78
C LEU A 4 15.77 -33.27 -41.00
N THR A 5 14.86 -34.02 -40.37
CA THR A 5 13.81 -33.45 -39.52
C THR A 5 14.37 -32.87 -38.22
N ILE A 6 15.36 -33.52 -37.59
CA ILE A 6 16.07 -32.99 -36.42
C ILE A 6 16.82 -31.71 -36.78
N ALA A 7 17.57 -31.70 -37.90
CA ALA A 7 18.29 -30.51 -38.35
C ALA A 7 17.33 -29.34 -38.63
N LEU A 8 16.20 -29.61 -39.29
CA LEU A 8 15.18 -28.59 -39.56
C LEU A 8 14.54 -28.06 -38.26
N SER A 9 14.26 -28.93 -37.30
CA SER A 9 13.74 -28.54 -35.97
C SER A 9 14.70 -27.62 -35.22
N VAL A 10 15.99 -27.93 -35.21
CA VAL A 10 17.02 -27.10 -34.57
C VAL A 10 17.10 -25.72 -35.23
N ILE A 11 17.09 -25.66 -36.57
CA ILE A 11 17.14 -24.40 -37.31
C ILE A 11 15.92 -23.52 -36.98
N VAL A 12 14.72 -24.11 -36.96
CA VAL A 12 13.49 -23.38 -36.60
C VAL A 12 13.53 -22.89 -35.15
N SER A 13 14.03 -23.71 -34.22
CA SER A 13 14.17 -23.32 -32.81
C SER A 13 15.15 -22.15 -32.65
N VAL A 14 16.28 -22.16 -33.35
CA VAL A 14 17.26 -21.06 -33.31
C VAL A 14 16.66 -19.78 -33.89
N LEU A 15 15.94 -19.87 -35.01
CA LEU A 15 15.24 -18.72 -35.60
C LEU A 15 14.20 -18.13 -34.64
N LEU A 16 13.44 -18.97 -33.94
CA LEU A 16 12.44 -18.54 -32.96
C LEU A 16 13.09 -17.80 -31.78
N ILE A 17 14.20 -18.33 -31.25
CA ILE A 17 14.97 -17.67 -30.19
C ILE A 17 15.47 -16.29 -30.66
N LEU A 18 15.94 -16.18 -31.90
CA LEU A 18 16.43 -14.93 -32.48
C LEU A 18 15.31 -13.89 -32.60
N VAL A 19 14.13 -14.31 -33.06
CA VAL A 19 12.94 -13.44 -33.10
C VAL A 19 12.53 -12.98 -31.71
N CYS A 20 12.52 -13.87 -30.71
CA CYS A 20 12.25 -13.52 -29.32
C CYS A 20 13.25 -12.48 -28.78
N MET A 21 14.55 -12.65 -29.07
CA MET A 21 15.59 -11.69 -28.67
C MET A 21 15.40 -10.32 -29.32
N MET A 22 15.08 -10.28 -30.62
CA MET A 22 14.77 -9.02 -31.32
C MET A 22 13.55 -8.33 -30.72
N MET A 23 12.49 -9.06 -30.42
CA MET A 23 11.30 -8.50 -29.78
C MET A 23 11.63 -7.95 -28.38
N TYR A 24 12.36 -8.69 -27.57
CA TYR A 24 12.83 -8.24 -26.24
C TYR A 24 13.65 -6.95 -26.35
N PHE A 25 14.63 -6.91 -27.26
CA PHE A 25 15.47 -5.74 -27.44
C PHE A 25 14.67 -4.53 -27.94
N SER A 26 13.74 -4.72 -28.87
CA SER A 26 12.84 -3.66 -29.35
C SER A 26 11.99 -3.08 -28.23
N HIS A 27 11.49 -3.93 -27.32
CA HIS A 27 10.71 -3.51 -26.15
C HIS A 27 11.57 -2.69 -25.17
N VAL A 28 12.81 -3.13 -24.89
CA VAL A 28 13.76 -2.38 -24.05
C VAL A 28 14.08 -1.02 -24.68
N GLN A 29 14.30 -0.97 -26.00
CA GLN A 29 14.56 0.29 -26.70
C GLN A 29 13.34 1.23 -26.69
N GLN A 30 12.13 0.70 -26.84
CA GLN A 30 10.90 1.50 -26.73
C GLN A 30 10.75 2.13 -25.34
N ILE A 31 11.00 1.37 -24.27
CA ILE A 31 10.99 1.90 -22.90
C ILE A 31 12.06 2.99 -22.72
N ALA A 32 13.28 2.75 -23.22
CA ALA A 32 14.36 3.73 -23.15
C ALA A 32 14.02 5.03 -23.91
N GLN A 33 13.42 4.91 -25.10
CA GLN A 33 12.98 6.07 -25.90
C GLN A 33 11.86 6.85 -25.20
N LEU A 34 10.85 6.17 -24.64
CA LEU A 34 9.79 6.80 -23.86
C LEU A 34 10.34 7.57 -22.66
N ASN A 35 11.29 6.98 -21.94
CA ASN A 35 11.94 7.63 -20.80
C ASN A 35 12.75 8.86 -21.24
N SER A 36 13.48 8.76 -22.35
CA SER A 36 14.23 9.91 -22.90
C SER A 36 13.30 11.03 -23.37
N ALA A 37 12.16 10.70 -23.99
CA ALA A 37 11.17 11.67 -24.45
C ALA A 37 10.49 12.39 -23.27
N ARG A 38 10.22 11.68 -22.17
CA ARG A 38 9.72 12.29 -20.92
C ARG A 38 10.75 13.25 -20.31
N LEU A 39 12.03 12.88 -20.34
CA LEU A 39 13.12 13.70 -19.81
C LEU A 39 13.37 14.97 -20.64
N HIS A 40 13.15 14.91 -21.95
CA HIS A 40 13.33 16.04 -22.87
C HIS A 40 12.10 16.94 -23.02
N ARG A 41 10.97 16.63 -22.38
CA ARG A 41 9.85 17.58 -22.29
C ARG A 41 10.29 18.72 -21.36
N PRO A 42 10.57 19.94 -21.87
CA PRO A 42 10.85 21.05 -20.99
C PRO A 42 9.63 21.24 -20.08
N HIS A 43 9.86 21.20 -18.77
CA HIS A 43 8.89 21.45 -17.70
C HIS A 43 8.42 22.93 -17.74
N ALA A 44 7.92 23.40 -18.89
CA ALA A 44 7.60 24.80 -19.14
C ALA A 44 6.24 25.23 -18.56
N GLU A 45 5.48 24.30 -17.95
CA GLU A 45 4.24 24.58 -17.19
C GLU A 45 4.39 24.33 -15.68
N ALA A 46 5.62 24.16 -15.18
CA ALA A 46 5.90 23.91 -13.76
C ALA A 46 5.84 25.18 -12.90
N ALA A 47 4.71 25.87 -12.89
CA ALA A 47 4.51 26.93 -11.92
C ALA A 47 4.20 26.36 -10.52
N HIS A 48 3.62 25.16 -10.38
CA HIS A 48 3.24 24.60 -9.07
C HIS A 48 3.22 23.06 -8.94
N HIS A 49 3.67 22.27 -9.92
CA HIS A 49 3.72 20.80 -9.75
C HIS A 49 5.04 20.37 -9.11
N ASN A 50 4.96 19.60 -8.03
CA ASN A 50 6.13 18.91 -7.49
C ASN A 50 6.69 18.01 -8.60
N SER A 51 8.01 17.85 -8.68
CA SER A 51 8.56 16.88 -9.62
C SER A 51 7.98 15.49 -9.32
N PRO A 52 7.66 14.66 -10.35
CA PRO A 52 7.00 13.38 -10.13
C PRO A 52 7.80 12.45 -9.19
N ASP A 53 9.12 12.59 -9.16
CA ASP A 53 9.99 11.88 -8.22
C ASP A 53 9.82 12.33 -6.77
N MET A 54 9.58 13.63 -6.54
CA MET A 54 9.24 14.14 -5.21
C MET A 54 7.91 13.58 -4.72
N VAL A 55 6.90 13.52 -5.60
CA VAL A 55 5.58 12.94 -5.27
C VAL A 55 5.69 11.45 -4.92
N ARG A 56 6.47 10.68 -5.71
CA ARG A 56 6.73 9.27 -5.40
C ARG A 56 7.50 9.10 -4.10
N ARG A 57 8.47 9.97 -3.81
CA ARG A 57 9.22 9.96 -2.55
C ARG A 57 8.32 10.26 -1.36
N GLN A 58 7.43 11.24 -1.47
CA GLN A 58 6.47 11.56 -0.42
C GLN A 58 5.53 10.37 -0.16
N ARG A 59 4.98 9.76 -1.21
CA ARG A 59 4.16 8.55 -1.10
C ARG A 59 4.92 7.41 -0.39
N ALA A 60 6.19 7.19 -0.76
CA ALA A 60 7.03 6.18 -0.15
C ALA A 60 7.25 6.45 1.35
N GLN A 61 7.53 7.70 1.73
CA GLN A 61 7.69 8.09 3.14
C GLN A 61 6.43 7.84 3.97
N SER A 62 5.25 8.14 3.43
CA SER A 62 3.97 7.83 4.11
C SER A 62 3.76 6.32 4.26
N PHE A 63 4.14 5.54 3.25
CA PHE A 63 4.05 4.08 3.32
C PHE A 63 5.05 3.48 4.31
N ASP A 64 6.28 3.99 4.38
CA ASP A 64 7.31 3.53 5.30
C ASP A 64 6.87 3.67 6.77
N GLN A 65 6.15 4.73 7.11
CA GLN A 65 5.60 4.91 8.48
C GLN A 65 4.61 3.79 8.84
N MET A 66 3.75 3.39 7.91
CA MET A 66 2.83 2.28 8.13
C MET A 66 3.55 0.93 8.20
N LEU A 67 4.60 0.75 7.42
CA LEU A 67 5.43 -0.45 7.46
C LEU A 67 6.13 -0.60 8.82
N LEU A 68 6.61 0.51 9.40
CA LEU A 68 7.17 0.51 10.75
C LEU A 68 6.11 0.15 11.81
N LEU A 69 4.88 0.65 11.65
CA LEU A 69 3.78 0.30 12.54
C LEU A 69 3.41 -1.20 12.43
N GLU A 70 3.35 -1.75 11.22
CA GLU A 70 3.15 -3.19 11.02
C GLU A 70 4.24 -4.02 11.71
N ALA A 71 5.50 -3.60 11.59
CA ALA A 71 6.62 -4.26 12.25
C ALA A 71 6.48 -4.20 13.79
N ASP A 72 6.10 -3.05 14.37
CA ASP A 72 5.85 -2.90 15.80
C ASP A 72 4.72 -3.82 16.29
N LEU A 73 3.59 -3.83 15.57
CA LEU A 73 2.44 -4.66 15.89
C LEU A 73 2.78 -6.16 15.85
N THR A 74 3.58 -6.56 14.86
CA THR A 74 4.06 -7.94 14.71
C THR A 74 5.01 -8.33 15.83
N GLN A 75 5.97 -7.47 16.15
CA GLN A 75 6.97 -7.73 17.18
C GLN A 75 6.34 -7.87 18.57
N HIS A 76 5.37 -7.03 18.90
CA HIS A 76 4.72 -7.02 20.20
C HIS A 76 3.45 -7.87 20.27
N GLY A 77 3.02 -8.49 19.15
CA GLY A 77 1.79 -9.29 19.07
C GLY A 77 0.53 -8.49 19.39
N ARG A 78 0.56 -7.17 19.19
CA ARG A 78 -0.54 -6.25 19.52
C ARG A 78 -1.70 -6.48 18.55
N GLN A 79 -2.91 -6.55 19.10
CA GLN A 79 -4.14 -6.78 18.33
C GLN A 79 -5.10 -5.58 18.33
N THR A 80 -4.60 -4.42 18.74
CA THR A 80 -5.40 -3.20 18.86
C THR A 80 -4.59 -2.00 18.39
N LEU A 81 -5.24 -1.13 17.62
CA LEU A 81 -4.69 0.17 17.24
C LEU A 81 -5.16 1.24 18.23
N THR A 82 -4.28 2.18 18.55
CA THR A 82 -4.65 3.37 19.33
C THR A 82 -5.36 4.39 18.43
N ALA A 83 -6.08 5.33 19.05
CA ALA A 83 -6.75 6.42 18.33
C ALA A 83 -5.76 7.27 17.50
N GLU A 84 -4.55 7.47 18.04
CA GLU A 84 -3.46 8.21 17.38
C GLU A 84 -2.92 7.43 16.17
N GLU A 85 -2.71 6.12 16.30
CA GLU A 85 -2.27 5.25 15.21
C GLU A 85 -3.31 5.22 14.09
N ILE A 86 -4.61 5.13 14.41
CA ILE A 86 -5.69 5.20 13.41
C ILE A 86 -5.65 6.52 12.65
N GLN A 87 -5.51 7.64 13.37
CA GLN A 87 -5.41 8.97 12.74
C GLN A 87 -4.16 9.11 11.86
N ALA A 88 -3.04 8.52 12.26
CA ALA A 88 -1.82 8.49 11.46
C ALA A 88 -2.02 7.70 10.16
N ILE A 89 -2.72 6.56 10.22
CA ILE A 89 -3.08 5.75 9.04
C ILE A 89 -4.01 6.53 8.11
N ASP A 90 -5.03 7.22 8.64
CA ASP A 90 -5.95 8.05 7.83
C ASP A 90 -5.21 9.19 7.12
N THR A 91 -4.24 9.80 7.80
CA THR A 91 -3.38 10.84 7.25
C THR A 91 -2.49 10.28 6.13
N ALA A 92 -1.88 9.10 6.35
CA ALA A 92 -1.08 8.41 5.35
C ALA A 92 -1.92 8.01 4.12
N ARG A 93 -3.14 7.47 4.33
CA ARG A 93 -4.11 7.15 3.29
C ARG A 93 -4.41 8.36 2.41
N THR A 94 -4.75 9.49 3.04
CA THR A 94 -5.06 10.74 2.33
C THR A 94 -3.87 11.23 1.53
N THR A 95 -2.66 11.15 2.11
CA THR A 95 -1.42 11.54 1.42
C THR A 95 -1.14 10.64 0.22
N ILE A 96 -1.27 9.32 0.36
CA ILE A 96 -1.06 8.36 -0.72
C ILE A 96 -2.04 8.61 -1.87
N ILE A 97 -3.34 8.79 -1.57
CA ILE A 97 -4.36 9.09 -2.56
C ILE A 97 -4.04 10.40 -3.29
N GLY A 98 -3.69 11.46 -2.54
CA GLY A 98 -3.31 12.74 -3.13
C GLY A 98 -2.09 12.64 -4.06
N CYS A 99 -1.06 11.89 -3.66
CA CYS A 99 0.11 11.65 -4.52
C CYS A 99 -0.24 10.85 -5.79
N VAL A 100 -1.13 9.86 -5.68
CA VAL A 100 -1.63 9.08 -6.83
C VAL A 100 -2.38 9.98 -7.80
N ASP A 101 -3.27 10.84 -7.28
CA ASP A 101 -4.05 11.77 -8.09
C ASP A 101 -3.14 12.82 -8.76
N GLU A 102 -2.14 13.34 -8.04
CA GLU A 102 -1.14 14.27 -8.60
C GLU A 102 -0.38 13.64 -9.78
N LEU A 103 0.08 12.39 -9.63
CA LEU A 103 0.75 11.66 -10.70
C LEU A 103 -0.18 11.35 -11.89
N LYS A 104 -1.45 11.03 -11.64
CA LYS A 104 -2.45 10.78 -12.68
C LYS A 104 -2.76 12.06 -13.47
N MET A 105 -2.95 13.18 -12.77
CA MET A 105 -3.17 14.50 -13.40
C MET A 105 -1.98 14.96 -14.23
N GLY A 106 -0.74 14.73 -13.74
CA GLY A 106 0.48 15.05 -14.47
C GLY A 106 0.80 14.11 -15.65
N GLY A 107 0.07 13.00 -15.81
CA GLY A 107 0.36 11.98 -16.83
C GLY A 107 1.64 11.17 -16.54
N ASP A 108 2.18 11.29 -15.34
CA ASP A 108 3.40 10.61 -14.87
C ASP A 108 3.11 9.31 -14.12
N TRP A 109 1.84 8.98 -13.91
CA TRP A 109 1.40 7.71 -13.37
C TRP A 109 1.84 6.54 -14.27
N MET A 110 2.66 5.64 -13.71
CA MET A 110 3.13 4.44 -14.42
C MET A 110 2.24 3.22 -14.17
N GLY A 111 1.41 3.25 -13.13
CA GLY A 111 0.61 2.12 -12.68
C GLY A 111 1.44 0.98 -12.10
N VAL A 112 0.75 -0.12 -11.79
CA VAL A 112 1.35 -1.35 -11.25
C VAL A 112 2.40 -1.90 -12.24
N PRO A 113 3.58 -2.35 -11.79
CA PRO A 113 4.00 -2.51 -10.39
C PRO A 113 4.70 -1.30 -9.74
N PHE A 114 4.85 -0.19 -10.47
CA PHE A 114 5.72 0.92 -10.07
C PHE A 114 5.01 1.95 -9.19
N ASP A 115 3.78 2.27 -9.55
CA ASP A 115 2.93 3.20 -8.80
C ASP A 115 1.73 2.42 -8.27
N LEU A 116 1.77 2.11 -6.96
CA LEU A 116 0.73 1.37 -6.28
C LEU A 116 -0.30 2.31 -5.66
N GLU A 117 -1.57 1.90 -5.73
CA GLU A 117 -2.67 2.58 -5.08
C GLU A 117 -2.78 2.18 -3.59
N TRP A 118 -3.60 2.93 -2.84
CA TRP A 118 -3.83 2.68 -1.40
C TRP A 118 -4.20 1.22 -1.11
N VAL A 119 -5.11 0.63 -1.89
CA VAL A 119 -5.59 -0.74 -1.67
C VAL A 119 -4.45 -1.74 -1.82
N GLU A 120 -3.63 -1.57 -2.85
CA GLU A 120 -2.50 -2.45 -3.17
C GLU A 120 -1.36 -2.32 -2.15
N LEU A 121 -1.15 -1.12 -1.62
CA LEU A 121 -0.21 -0.88 -0.52
C LEU A 121 -0.71 -1.52 0.78
N LEU A 122 -2.00 -1.37 1.10
CA LEU A 122 -2.59 -1.93 2.31
C LEU A 122 -2.61 -3.47 2.28
N GLU A 123 -2.74 -4.08 1.11
CA GLU A 123 -2.60 -5.54 0.94
C GLU A 123 -1.24 -6.10 1.36
N ARG A 124 -0.19 -5.27 1.37
CA ARG A 124 1.15 -5.67 1.80
C ARG A 124 1.33 -5.65 3.32
N LEU A 125 0.37 -5.10 4.06
CA LEU A 125 0.43 -4.94 5.52
C LEU A 125 -0.76 -5.71 6.15
N PRO A 126 -0.71 -7.05 6.20
CA PRO A 126 -1.88 -7.87 6.54
C PRO A 126 -2.42 -7.66 7.95
N ILE A 127 -1.56 -7.43 8.96
CA ILE A 127 -2.01 -7.22 10.34
C ILE A 127 -2.64 -5.83 10.45
N LEU A 128 -1.96 -4.80 9.95
CA LEU A 128 -2.44 -3.43 9.92
C LEU A 128 -3.77 -3.32 9.16
N LYS A 129 -3.87 -3.95 7.98
CA LYS A 129 -5.12 -4.02 7.18
C LYS A 129 -6.27 -4.56 8.01
N ARG A 130 -6.06 -5.71 8.67
CA ARG A 130 -7.10 -6.33 9.50
C ARG A 130 -7.52 -5.41 10.65
N LEU A 131 -6.57 -4.85 11.39
CA LEU A 131 -6.85 -4.01 12.56
C LEU A 131 -7.52 -2.69 12.17
N TYR A 132 -7.08 -2.08 11.06
CA TYR A 132 -7.66 -0.84 10.55
C TYR A 132 -9.12 -1.03 10.10
N LEU A 133 -9.42 -2.12 9.38
CA LEU A 133 -10.79 -2.42 8.95
C LEU A 133 -11.73 -2.68 10.14
N LEU A 134 -11.24 -3.39 11.17
CA LEU A 134 -12.00 -3.60 12.40
C LEU A 134 -12.30 -2.27 13.11
N ALA A 135 -11.33 -1.35 13.13
CA ALA A 135 -11.52 -0.02 13.70
C ALA A 135 -12.52 0.84 12.90
N GLU A 136 -12.48 0.76 11.56
CA GLU A 136 -13.41 1.49 10.68
C GLU A 136 -14.86 0.96 10.84
N LEU A 137 -15.03 -0.37 10.94
CA LEU A 137 -16.32 -0.99 11.26
C LEU A 137 -16.86 -0.55 12.63
N ALA A 138 -16.01 -0.58 13.67
CA ALA A 138 -16.41 -0.15 15.00
C ALA A 138 -16.81 1.34 15.05
N ALA A 139 -16.12 2.20 14.28
CA ALA A 139 -16.47 3.60 14.16
C ALA A 139 -17.84 3.80 13.49
N MET A 140 -18.14 3.05 12.42
CA MET A 140 -19.44 3.09 11.75
C MET A 140 -20.58 2.65 12.66
N GLU A 141 -20.38 1.60 13.46
CA GLU A 141 -21.37 1.14 14.44
C GLU A 141 -21.63 2.18 15.53
N ALA A 142 -20.58 2.87 15.99
CA ALA A 142 -20.71 3.92 17.00
C ALA A 142 -21.43 5.18 16.47
N ASP A 143 -21.13 5.58 15.23
CA ASP A 143 -21.82 6.69 14.56
C ASP A 143 -23.31 6.36 14.31
N ALA A 144 -23.62 5.11 13.93
CA ALA A 144 -24.99 4.64 13.78
C ALA A 144 -25.77 4.58 15.12
N ALA A 145 -25.08 4.34 16.23
CA ALA A 145 -25.65 4.36 17.58
C ALA A 145 -25.80 5.79 18.17
N GLY A 146 -25.35 6.84 17.48
CA GLY A 146 -25.44 8.23 17.93
C GLY A 146 -24.51 8.56 19.11
N ILE A 147 -23.43 7.78 19.30
CA ILE A 147 -22.44 8.01 20.36
C ILE A 147 -21.42 9.05 19.87
N PRO A 148 -21.11 10.12 20.63
CA PRO A 148 -20.14 11.12 20.20
C PRO A 148 -18.77 10.51 19.87
N GLN A 149 -18.26 10.85 18.69
CA GLN A 149 -17.06 10.30 18.03
C GLN A 149 -15.76 10.33 18.87
N ALA A 150 -15.71 11.17 19.91
CA ALA A 150 -14.59 11.25 20.85
C ALA A 150 -14.52 10.06 21.84
N ALA A 151 -15.63 9.36 22.09
CA ALA A 151 -15.67 8.20 23.00
C ALA A 151 -15.50 6.86 22.25
N ALA A 152 -15.80 6.81 20.95
CA ALA A 152 -15.81 5.58 20.15
C ALA A 152 -14.40 5.08 19.77
N LYS A 153 -13.43 5.99 19.58
CA LYS A 153 -12.04 5.64 19.25
C LYS A 153 -11.25 4.98 20.40
N ALA A 154 -11.86 4.85 21.59
CA ALA A 154 -11.25 4.26 22.78
C ALA A 154 -11.88 2.95 23.25
N VAL A 155 -12.89 2.41 22.55
CA VAL A 155 -13.63 1.24 23.05
C VAL A 155 -13.32 0.01 22.21
N SER A 156 -12.38 -0.80 22.71
CA SER A 156 -12.45 -2.26 22.62
C SER A 156 -12.20 -2.83 24.03
N PRO A 157 -12.84 -3.95 24.40
CA PRO A 157 -13.37 -4.17 25.74
C PRO A 157 -12.29 -4.67 26.70
N ALA A 158 -12.22 -4.07 27.88
CA ALA A 158 -11.56 -4.68 29.02
C ALA A 158 -12.36 -5.91 29.48
N PRO A 159 -11.73 -7.06 29.79
CA PRO A 159 -12.44 -8.18 30.36
C PRO A 159 -12.97 -7.80 31.75
N GLU A 160 -14.29 -7.95 31.85
CA GLU A 160 -15.14 -7.96 33.03
C GLU A 160 -14.49 -8.69 34.22
N ASN A 161 -14.28 -7.96 35.31
CA ASN A 161 -13.89 -8.50 36.61
C ASN A 161 -15.13 -9.10 37.29
N PRO A 162 -15.20 -10.42 37.55
CA PRO A 162 -16.37 -11.00 38.18
C PRO A 162 -16.27 -10.92 39.71
N LYS A 163 -17.17 -10.10 40.26
CA LYS A 163 -17.85 -10.25 41.56
C LYS A 163 -17.06 -9.95 42.85
N ALA A 164 -17.40 -8.79 43.39
CA ALA A 164 -17.56 -8.58 44.82
C ALA A 164 -18.52 -9.62 45.45
N ILE A 165 -18.15 -10.19 46.58
CA ILE A 165 -19.07 -10.54 47.67
C ILE A 165 -18.36 -10.22 48.99
N GLY A 166 -18.78 -9.14 49.64
CA GLY A 166 -18.42 -8.87 51.03
C GLY A 166 -19.16 -9.82 51.97
N VAL A 167 -18.46 -10.28 53.00
CA VAL A 167 -19.07 -10.79 54.23
C VAL A 167 -18.28 -10.22 55.40
N GLU A 168 -18.89 -9.21 56.03
CA GLU A 168 -18.64 -8.78 57.41
C GLU A 168 -18.84 -9.96 58.38
N ARG A 169 -17.92 -10.17 59.35
CA ARG A 169 -18.23 -10.48 60.77
C ARG A 169 -16.98 -10.73 61.64
N ASN A 170 -16.75 -9.79 62.56
CA ASN A 170 -16.50 -9.89 64.01
C ASN A 170 -15.76 -11.07 64.68
N HIS A 171 -14.92 -10.66 65.64
CA HIS A 171 -14.34 -11.35 66.83
C HIS A 171 -13.36 -12.51 66.55
N ALA A 172 -12.21 -12.65 67.22
CA ALA A 172 -11.77 -12.22 68.56
C ALA A 172 -10.25 -11.94 68.58
#